data_AF-A0A496RBP0-F1
#
_entry.id   AF-A0A496RBP0-F1
#
_cell.length_a   1.000
_cell.length_b   1.000
_cell.length_c   1.000
_cell.angle_alpha   90.00
_cell.angle_beta   90.00
_cell.angle_gamma   90.00
#
_symmetry.space_group_name_H-M   'P 1'
#
loop_
_entity.id
_entity.type
_entity.pdbx_description
1 polymer ?
#
loop_
_entity_poly.entity_id
_entity_poly.type
_entity_poly.pdbx_seq_one_letter_code
_entity_poly.pdbx_strand_id
1 'polypeptide(L)'
;MDIQKIYPLVIRNSSGRITDVSLSNEKGFNKSVERNTLWHLHSDTGRLLPYDESAAFVSITKHRSWYEAVLESGETEKTEHPEEYSGNKKVVPGFTDERVLSSLEQIILERMMMLPEGSYTTHLFTSGGEKIRKKTGEEAIELILAQNRDGIIYEAADLIYHMMVLLASEGISMESVLSELSNR
;
A
#
# COMPACT_ATOMS: atom_id res chain seq x y z
N MET A 1 23.25 -7.91 14.63
CA MET A 1 22.58 -6.59 14.62
C MET A 1 21.10 -6.86 14.46
N ASP A 2 20.29 -6.46 15.43
CA ASP A 2 18.85 -6.69 15.40
C ASP A 2 18.24 -5.79 14.32
N ILE A 3 17.71 -6.37 13.24
CA ILE A 3 17.11 -5.60 12.15
C ILE A 3 15.75 -5.14 12.65
N GLN A 4 15.66 -3.86 13.07
CA GLN A 4 14.39 -3.30 13.51
C GLN A 4 13.38 -3.35 12.36
N LYS A 5 12.29 -4.10 12.53
CA LYS A 5 11.22 -4.18 11.53
C LYS A 5 10.57 -2.81 11.34
N ILE A 6 10.59 -2.33 10.10
CA ILE A 6 9.95 -1.10 9.66
C ILE A 6 8.58 -1.45 9.10
N TYR A 7 7.56 -0.69 9.48
CA TYR A 7 6.19 -0.85 9.02
C TYR A 7 5.61 0.48 8.55
N PRO A 8 4.58 0.46 7.70
CA PRO A 8 3.81 1.65 7.33
C PRO A 8 3.22 2.34 8.56
N LEU A 9 3.16 3.66 8.51
CA LEU A 9 2.51 4.54 9.47
C LEU A 9 1.49 5.39 8.71
N VAL A 10 0.21 5.11 8.88
CA VAL A 10 -0.88 5.90 8.30
C VAL A 10 -1.25 7.00 9.29
N ILE A 11 -1.35 8.23 8.80
CA ILE A 11 -1.62 9.42 9.63
C ILE A 11 -2.99 9.97 9.23
N ARG A 12 -3.85 10.17 10.21
CA ARG A 12 -5.21 10.67 10.03
C ARG A 12 -5.46 11.91 10.86
N ASN A 13 -6.44 12.71 10.46
CA ASN A 13 -7.00 13.74 11.32
C ASN A 13 -8.11 13.19 12.26
N SER A 14 -8.60 14.01 13.19
CA SER A 14 -9.72 13.64 14.08
C SER A 14 -11.04 13.35 13.35
N SER A 15 -11.20 13.77 12.09
CA SER A 15 -12.36 13.39 11.27
C SER A 15 -12.21 12.03 10.60
N GLY A 16 -11.11 11.32 10.84
CA GLY A 16 -10.81 10.00 10.26
C GLY A 16 -10.28 10.01 8.83
N ARG A 17 -10.05 11.19 8.23
CA ARG A 17 -9.45 11.34 6.89
C ARG A 17 -7.95 11.09 6.98
N ILE A 18 -7.41 10.31 6.05
CA ILE A 18 -5.96 10.13 5.91
C ILE A 18 -5.36 11.44 5.40
N THR A 19 -4.43 11.98 6.18
CA THR A 19 -3.71 13.23 5.88
C THR A 19 -2.32 12.96 5.32
N ASP A 20 -1.70 11.83 5.70
CA ASP A 20 -0.40 11.43 5.18
C ASP A 20 -0.10 9.93 5.44
N VAL A 21 0.93 9.38 4.78
CA VAL A 21 1.49 8.06 5.06
C VAL A 21 3.01 8.14 5.11
N SER A 22 3.58 7.55 6.16
CA SER A 22 5.02 7.51 6.41
C SER A 22 5.45 6.10 6.84
N LEU A 23 6.70 5.95 7.29
CA LEU A 23 7.22 4.72 7.89
C LEU A 23 7.48 4.93 9.38
N SER A 24 7.37 3.86 10.16
CA SER A 24 7.81 3.83 11.56
C SER A 24 8.29 2.44 11.96
N ASN A 25 8.82 2.33 13.16
CA ASN A 25 9.24 1.06 13.76
C ASN A 25 8.90 1.06 15.25
N GLU A 26 9.26 -0.02 15.95
CA GLU A 26 8.97 -0.15 17.38
C GLU A 26 9.57 0.99 18.22
N LYS A 27 10.75 1.48 17.83
CA LYS A 27 11.39 2.63 18.48
C LYS A 27 10.59 3.91 18.26
N GLY A 28 10.12 4.14 17.04
CA GLY A 28 9.26 5.29 16.69
C GLY A 28 7.92 5.26 17.40
N PHE A 29 7.27 4.10 17.43
CA PHE A 29 6.03 3.90 18.17
C PHE A 29 6.20 4.22 19.67
N ASN A 30 7.17 3.58 20.33
CA ASN A 30 7.40 3.78 21.77
C ASN A 30 7.76 5.23 22.09
N LYS A 31 8.62 5.84 21.27
CA LYS A 31 9.00 7.24 21.44
C LYS A 31 7.82 8.20 21.23
N SER A 32 6.87 7.84 20.35
CA SER A 32 5.66 8.63 20.14
C SER A 32 4.76 8.64 21.36
N VAL A 33 4.57 7.47 21.97
CA VAL A 33 3.81 7.34 23.22
C VAL A 33 4.53 8.05 24.38
N GLU A 34 5.85 7.88 24.52
CA GLU A 34 6.64 8.48 25.61
C GLU A 34 6.66 10.01 25.53
N ARG A 35 6.82 10.57 24.33
CA ARG A 35 7.00 12.02 24.13
C ARG A 35 5.71 12.77 23.83
N ASN A 36 4.59 12.05 23.68
CA ASN A 36 3.31 12.62 23.25
C ASN A 36 3.45 13.49 21.99
N THR A 37 4.18 12.97 21.01
CA THR A 37 4.49 13.62 19.73
C THR A 37 4.68 12.51 18.70
N LEU A 38 4.19 12.64 17.48
CA LEU A 38 4.38 11.58 16.49
C LEU A 38 5.83 11.51 16.02
N TRP A 39 6.44 10.32 16.08
CA TRP A 39 7.78 10.04 15.53
C TRP A 39 7.69 9.07 14.35
N HIS A 40 8.30 9.49 13.25
CA HIS A 40 8.37 8.73 12.01
C HIS A 40 9.83 8.52 11.57
N LEU A 41 10.02 7.56 10.68
CA LEU A 41 11.29 7.38 9.99
C LEU A 41 11.29 8.23 8.74
N HIS A 42 12.27 9.13 8.65
CA HIS A 42 12.49 9.91 7.44
C HIS A 42 12.87 8.98 6.28
N SER A 43 12.17 9.11 5.15
CA SER A 43 12.31 8.24 3.96
C SER A 43 13.76 8.09 3.49
N ASP A 44 14.49 9.20 3.42
CA ASP A 44 15.81 9.22 2.78
C ASP A 44 16.97 8.83 3.72
N THR A 45 16.81 9.11 5.02
CA THR A 45 17.92 8.97 5.99
C THR A 45 17.71 7.84 6.98
N GLY A 46 16.50 7.26 7.04
CA GLY A 46 16.10 6.28 8.04
C GLY A 46 16.18 6.80 9.49
N ARG A 47 16.40 8.11 9.67
CA ARG A 47 16.47 8.71 11.00
C ARG A 47 15.08 8.83 11.59
N LEU A 48 15.00 8.55 12.88
CA LEU A 48 13.77 8.73 13.65
C LEU A 48 13.65 10.20 14.07
N LEU A 49 12.68 10.91 13.51
CA LEU A 49 12.44 12.34 13.71
C LEU A 49 10.98 12.59 14.15
N PRO A 50 10.68 13.73 14.82
CA PRO A 50 9.31 14.15 15.01
C PRO A 50 8.68 14.48 13.65
N TYR A 51 7.43 14.05 13.45
CA TYR A 51 6.72 14.15 12.17
C TYR A 51 6.30 15.60 11.85
N ASP A 52 5.70 16.29 12.81
CA ASP A 52 5.37 17.72 12.76
C ASP A 52 5.15 18.22 14.19
N GLU A 53 5.90 19.23 14.62
CA GLU A 53 5.76 19.80 15.98
C GLU A 53 4.55 20.74 16.10
N SER A 54 3.94 21.14 14.99
CA SER A 54 2.78 22.04 14.95
C SER A 54 1.44 21.32 15.03
N ALA A 55 1.41 20.01 14.74
CA ALA A 55 0.22 19.18 14.84
C ALA A 55 0.10 18.54 16.23
N ALA A 56 -1.08 18.65 16.85
CA ALA A 56 -1.32 18.06 18.15
C ALA A 56 -1.45 16.54 18.02
N PHE A 57 -0.55 15.80 18.66
CA PHE A 57 -0.60 14.34 18.69
C PHE A 57 -1.75 13.84 19.58
N VAL A 58 -2.65 13.04 19.01
CA VAL A 58 -3.79 12.47 19.74
C VAL A 58 -3.51 11.04 20.17
N SER A 59 -3.18 10.17 19.22
CA SER A 59 -2.93 8.76 19.51
C SER A 59 -2.08 8.07 18.44
N ILE A 60 -1.50 6.94 18.82
CA ILE A 60 -0.90 5.98 17.89
C ILE A 60 -1.29 4.56 18.29
N THR A 61 -1.74 3.76 17.32
CA THR A 61 -2.13 2.37 17.50
C THR A 61 -1.16 1.48 16.73
N LYS A 62 -0.66 0.43 17.39
CA LYS A 62 0.15 -0.61 16.75
C LYS A 62 -0.76 -1.74 16.28
N HIS A 63 -0.76 -2.00 14.98
CA HIS A 63 -1.34 -3.19 14.39
C HIS A 63 -0.25 -4.25 14.17
N ARG A 64 -0.65 -5.42 13.64
CA ARG A 64 0.27 -6.54 13.41
C ARG A 64 1.43 -6.18 12.46
N SER A 65 1.18 -5.32 11.47
CA SER A 65 2.12 -5.02 10.38
C SER A 65 2.11 -3.55 9.93
N TRP A 66 1.51 -2.64 10.70
CA TRP A 66 1.46 -1.20 10.43
C TRP A 66 1.07 -0.42 11.70
N TYR A 67 1.22 0.89 11.63
CA TYR A 67 0.87 1.84 12.68
C TYR A 67 -0.17 2.83 12.17
N GLU A 68 -1.09 3.22 13.03
CA GLU A 68 -2.07 4.28 12.77
C GLU A 68 -1.85 5.41 13.74
N ALA A 69 -1.66 6.63 13.28
CA ALA A 69 -1.59 7.81 14.13
C ALA A 69 -2.74 8.78 13.82
N VAL A 70 -3.23 9.43 14.87
CA VAL A 70 -4.22 10.51 14.78
C VAL A 70 -3.57 11.80 15.25
N LEU A 71 -3.66 12.85 14.41
CA LEU A 71 -3.19 14.19 14.68
C LEU A 71 -4.36 15.19 14.60
N GLU A 72 -4.36 16.21 15.45
CA GLU A 72 -5.21 17.38 15.34
C GLU A 72 -4.40 18.54 14.76
N SER A 73 -4.76 18.98 13.55
CA SER A 73 -4.28 20.25 13.03
C SER A 73 -5.07 21.38 13.70
N GLY A 74 -4.38 22.35 14.30
CA GLY A 74 -4.96 23.68 14.48
C GLY A 74 -5.29 24.22 13.09
N GLU A 75 -6.58 24.44 12.81
CA GLU A 75 -7.08 24.82 11.49
C GLU A 75 -6.21 25.90 10.84
N THR A 76 -5.57 25.54 9.73
CA THR A 76 -5.63 26.41 8.56
C THR A 76 -6.19 25.56 7.44
N GLU A 77 -7.49 25.75 7.18
CA GLU A 77 -8.05 25.45 5.88
C GLU A 77 -7.18 26.13 4.83
N LYS A 78 -6.28 25.38 4.20
CA LYS A 78 -5.99 25.66 2.80
C LYS A 78 -7.12 25.00 2.04
N THR A 79 -8.13 25.80 1.72
CA THR A 79 -9.04 25.53 0.62
C THR A 79 -8.19 25.33 -0.63
N GLU A 80 -7.84 24.08 -0.92
CA GLU A 80 -7.48 23.69 -2.27
C GLU A 80 -8.78 23.70 -3.06
N HIS A 81 -8.91 24.75 -3.87
CA HIS A 81 -9.93 24.84 -4.89
C HIS A 81 -9.93 23.55 -5.72
N PRO A 82 -11.09 22.93 -6.00
CA PRO A 82 -11.14 21.92 -7.03
C PRO A 82 -10.85 22.64 -8.35
N GLU A 83 -9.64 22.46 -8.90
CA GLU A 83 -9.40 22.84 -10.28
C GLU A 83 -10.37 22.03 -11.14
N GLU A 84 -11.31 22.75 -11.77
CA GLU A 84 -12.18 22.22 -12.81
C GLU A 84 -11.30 21.66 -13.93
N TYR A 85 -11.18 20.33 -13.98
CA TYR A 85 -10.67 19.64 -15.15
C TYR A 85 -11.71 19.71 -16.29
N SER A 86 -11.76 20.85 -16.95
CA SER A 86 -12.24 20.95 -18.34
C SER A 86 -11.06 20.67 -19.27
N GLY A 87 -10.81 19.39 -19.55
CA GLY A 87 -9.75 18.94 -20.44
C GLY A 87 -10.23 17.79 -21.32
N ASN A 88 -10.47 18.10 -22.59
CA ASN A 88 -11.03 17.23 -23.62
C ASN A 88 -10.48 15.79 -23.65
N LYS A 89 -11.41 14.85 -23.85
CA LYS A 89 -11.19 13.42 -24.10
C LYS A 89 -10.07 13.18 -25.12
N LYS A 90 -9.08 12.40 -24.71
CA LYS A 90 -8.57 11.29 -25.52
C LYS A 90 -8.77 9.99 -24.75
N VAL A 91 -9.94 9.40 -24.93
CA VAL A 91 -10.11 7.96 -24.69
C VAL A 91 -9.22 7.28 -25.71
N VAL A 92 -8.10 6.73 -25.30
CA VAL A 92 -7.36 5.76 -26.12
C VAL A 92 -8.23 4.51 -26.18
N PRO A 93 -8.71 4.08 -27.36
CA PRO A 93 -9.41 2.81 -27.48
C PRO A 93 -8.36 1.70 -27.35
N GLY A 94 -8.23 1.15 -26.14
CA GLY A 94 -7.30 0.08 -25.81
C GLY A 94 -8.07 -1.20 -25.52
N PHE A 95 -7.78 -2.24 -26.30
CA PHE A 95 -8.35 -3.59 -26.26
C PHE A 95 -8.65 -4.10 -24.84
N THR A 96 -9.92 -4.21 -24.45
CA THR A 96 -10.34 -4.94 -23.25
C THR A 96 -10.53 -6.40 -23.64
N ASP A 97 -9.46 -7.20 -23.62
CA ASP A 97 -9.66 -8.64 -23.58
C ASP A 97 -10.21 -8.96 -22.18
N GLU A 98 -11.49 -9.33 -22.10
CA GLU A 98 -12.13 -9.76 -20.85
C GLU A 98 -11.36 -10.92 -20.19
N ARG A 99 -10.44 -11.56 -20.92
CA ARG A 99 -9.61 -12.67 -20.46
C ARG A 99 -8.28 -12.24 -19.81
N VAL A 100 -7.92 -10.95 -19.73
CA VAL A 100 -6.61 -10.52 -19.18
C VAL A 100 -6.32 -11.14 -17.81
N LEU A 101 -7.29 -11.09 -16.89
CA LEU A 101 -7.13 -11.66 -15.55
C LEU A 101 -6.98 -13.19 -15.61
N SER A 102 -7.79 -13.88 -16.42
CA SER A 102 -7.69 -15.34 -16.57
C SER A 102 -6.36 -15.79 -17.20
N SER A 103 -5.86 -15.05 -18.20
CA SER A 103 -4.55 -15.32 -18.81
C SER A 103 -3.42 -15.07 -17.82
N LEU A 104 -3.52 -14.00 -17.02
CA LEU A 104 -2.54 -13.70 -15.99
C LEU A 104 -2.53 -14.77 -14.89
N GLU A 105 -3.69 -15.23 -14.44
CA GLU A 105 -3.82 -16.32 -13.48
C GLU A 105 -3.14 -17.60 -14.00
N GLN A 106 -3.40 -17.96 -15.26
CA GLN A 106 -2.77 -19.12 -15.89
C GLN A 106 -1.24 -18.99 -15.92
N ILE A 107 -0.71 -17.82 -16.30
CA ILE A 107 0.74 -17.56 -16.31
C ILE A 107 1.33 -17.67 -14.90
N ILE A 108 0.64 -17.15 -13.88
CA ILE A 108 1.10 -17.21 -12.48
C ILE A 108 1.16 -18.67 -12.02
N LEU A 109 0.11 -19.46 -12.27
CA LEU A 109 0.06 -20.88 -11.92
C LEU A 109 1.13 -21.70 -12.66
N GLU A 110 1.32 -21.42 -13.95
CA GLU A 110 2.35 -22.08 -14.76
C GLU A 110 3.75 -21.80 -14.20
N ARG A 111 4.03 -20.55 -13.83
CA ARG A 111 5.31 -20.16 -13.20
C ARG A 111 5.48 -20.72 -11.80
N MET A 112 4.39 -20.87 -11.04
CA MET A 112 4.41 -21.53 -9.72
C MET A 112 4.81 -23.00 -9.85
N MET A 113 4.32 -23.70 -10.88
CA MET A 113 4.61 -25.11 -11.13
C MET A 113 5.99 -25.34 -11.75
N MET A 114 6.35 -24.55 -12.77
CA MET A 114 7.58 -24.77 -13.54
C MET A 114 8.81 -24.11 -12.94
N LEU A 115 8.63 -23.09 -12.10
CA LEU A 115 9.71 -22.29 -11.48
C LEU A 115 10.83 -21.92 -12.47
N PRO A 116 10.51 -21.31 -13.63
CA PRO A 116 11.52 -20.97 -14.62
C PRO A 116 12.58 -20.03 -14.04
N GLU A 117 13.84 -20.28 -14.37
CA GLU A 117 14.98 -19.51 -13.88
C GLU A 117 14.90 -18.05 -14.35
N GLY A 118 15.25 -17.10 -13.47
CA GLY A 118 15.23 -15.67 -13.77
C GLY A 118 13.85 -14.99 -13.79
N SER A 119 12.76 -15.74 -13.61
CA SER A 119 11.41 -15.15 -13.51
C SER A 119 11.17 -14.51 -12.14
N TYR A 120 10.66 -13.27 -12.15
CA TYR A 120 10.27 -12.56 -10.93
C TYR A 120 9.23 -13.34 -10.12
N THR A 121 8.24 -13.94 -10.79
CA THR A 121 7.20 -14.75 -10.14
C THR A 121 7.80 -15.99 -9.48
N THR A 122 8.82 -16.61 -10.09
CA THR A 122 9.56 -17.73 -9.48
C THR A 122 10.21 -17.29 -8.17
N HIS A 123 10.88 -16.14 -8.18
CA HIS A 123 11.51 -15.58 -6.97
C HIS A 123 10.49 -15.33 -5.85
N LEU A 124 9.28 -14.86 -6.15
CA LEU A 124 8.22 -14.68 -5.15
C LEU A 124 7.82 -16.01 -4.50
N PHE A 125 7.56 -17.04 -5.31
CA PHE A 125 7.15 -18.35 -4.79
C PHE A 125 8.27 -19.06 -4.02
N THR A 126 9.52 -18.99 -4.49
CA THR A 126 10.66 -19.58 -3.78
C THR A 126 11.02 -18.82 -2.50
N SER A 127 10.70 -17.53 -2.41
CA SER A 127 10.85 -16.72 -1.19
C SER A 127 9.77 -16.98 -0.13
N GLY A 128 8.69 -17.68 -0.49
CA GLY A 128 7.61 -18.08 0.43
C GLY A 128 6.56 -17.00 0.75
N GLY A 129 5.49 -17.43 1.43
CA GLY A 129 4.28 -16.62 1.63
C GLY A 129 4.46 -15.32 2.44
N GLU A 130 5.47 -15.22 3.31
CA GLU A 130 5.77 -13.96 4.02
C GLU A 130 6.23 -12.86 3.04
N LYS A 131 7.10 -13.21 2.09
CA LYS A 131 7.58 -12.26 1.08
C LYS A 131 6.47 -11.82 0.15
N ILE A 132 5.60 -12.75 -0.25
CA ILE A 132 4.43 -12.47 -1.09
C ILE A 132 3.49 -11.48 -0.38
N ARG A 133 3.05 -11.79 0.85
CA ARG A 133 2.18 -10.89 1.63
C ARG A 133 2.78 -9.52 1.88
N LYS A 134 4.10 -9.47 2.14
CA LYS A 134 4.81 -8.21 2.30
C LYS A 134 4.71 -7.36 1.04
N LYS A 135 4.95 -7.95 -0.14
CA LYS A 135 4.89 -7.21 -1.41
C LYS A 135 3.47 -6.76 -1.72
N THR A 136 2.45 -7.60 -1.51
CA THR A 136 1.04 -7.19 -1.62
C THR A 136 0.71 -5.98 -0.73
N GLY A 137 1.26 -5.93 0.50
CA GLY A 137 1.09 -4.79 1.39
C GLY A 137 1.85 -3.54 0.94
N GLU A 138 3.01 -3.69 0.32
CA GLU A 138 3.78 -2.58 -0.28
C GLU A 138 2.98 -1.95 -1.42
N GLU A 139 2.45 -2.74 -2.37
CA GLU A 139 1.65 -2.20 -3.50
C GLU A 139 0.39 -1.46 -3.04
N ALA A 140 -0.25 -1.97 -1.97
CA ALA A 140 -1.43 -1.32 -1.43
C ALA A 140 -1.12 0.09 -0.89
N ILE A 141 0.06 0.27 -0.29
CA ILE A 141 0.52 1.57 0.19
C ILE A 141 0.98 2.45 -0.98
N GLU A 142 1.69 1.90 -1.95
CA GLU A 142 2.11 2.62 -3.17
C GLU A 142 0.90 3.16 -3.93
N LEU A 143 -0.18 2.36 -4.06
CA LEU A 143 -1.44 2.80 -4.63
C LEU A 143 -2.11 3.94 -3.84
N ILE A 144 -2.14 3.84 -2.51
CA ILE A 144 -2.69 4.90 -1.65
C ILE A 144 -1.91 6.21 -1.82
N LEU A 145 -0.60 6.11 -2.03
CA LEU A 145 0.30 7.25 -2.16
C LEU A 145 0.38 7.84 -3.57
N ALA A 146 -0.12 7.14 -4.60
CA ALA A 146 -0.04 7.59 -5.99
C ALA A 146 -0.81 8.89 -6.24
N GLN A 147 -0.11 9.93 -6.73
CA GLN A 147 -0.66 11.29 -6.85
C GLN A 147 -1.16 11.63 -8.26
N ASN A 148 -0.73 10.89 -9.28
CA ASN A 148 -1.11 11.16 -10.68
C ASN A 148 -1.79 9.94 -11.30
N ARG A 149 -2.58 10.18 -12.36
CA ARG A 149 -3.40 9.16 -13.02
C ARG A 149 -2.58 7.93 -13.45
N ASP A 150 -1.41 8.14 -14.05
CA ASP A 150 -0.60 7.05 -14.58
C ASP A 150 0.00 6.20 -13.44
N GLY A 151 0.43 6.86 -12.36
CA GLY A 151 0.86 6.19 -11.13
C GLY A 151 -0.26 5.38 -10.51
N ILE A 152 -1.47 5.94 -10.36
CA ILE A 152 -2.62 5.20 -9.81
C ILE A 152 -2.93 3.95 -10.65
N ILE A 153 -2.90 4.07 -11.98
CA ILE A 153 -3.13 2.92 -12.87
C ILE A 153 -2.02 1.87 -12.70
N TYR A 154 -0.75 2.31 -12.62
CA TYR A 154 0.40 1.44 -12.46
C TYR A 154 0.36 0.67 -11.13
N GLU A 155 0.22 1.38 -10.00
CA GLU A 155 0.19 0.76 -8.68
C GLU A 155 -1.07 -0.11 -8.46
N ALA A 156 -2.19 0.27 -9.07
CA ALA A 156 -3.39 -0.58 -9.05
C ALA A 156 -3.17 -1.89 -9.81
N ALA A 157 -2.48 -1.83 -10.95
CA ALA A 157 -2.13 -3.03 -11.71
C ALA A 157 -1.14 -3.92 -10.93
N ASP A 158 -0.14 -3.32 -10.27
CA ASP A 158 0.84 -4.08 -9.50
C ASP A 158 0.20 -4.72 -8.24
N LEU A 159 -0.68 -3.99 -7.56
CA LEU A 159 -1.50 -4.53 -6.47
C LEU A 159 -2.35 -5.72 -6.92
N ILE A 160 -3.04 -5.62 -8.07
CA ILE A 160 -3.83 -6.73 -8.61
C ILE A 160 -2.94 -7.94 -8.91
N TYR A 161 -1.78 -7.73 -9.55
CA TYR A 161 -0.83 -8.81 -9.83
C TYR A 161 -0.36 -9.49 -8.54
N HIS A 162 0.10 -8.72 -7.55
CA HIS A 162 0.58 -9.26 -6.28
C HIS A 162 -0.53 -9.90 -5.43
N MET A 163 -1.76 -9.41 -5.53
CA MET A 163 -2.93 -10.07 -4.97
C MET A 163 -3.16 -11.43 -5.63
N MET A 164 -3.11 -11.53 -6.96
CA MET A 164 -3.30 -12.79 -7.68
C MET A 164 -2.20 -13.82 -7.36
N VAL A 165 -0.94 -13.38 -7.20
CA VAL A 165 0.16 -14.25 -6.73
C VAL A 165 -0.10 -14.77 -5.31
N LEU A 166 -0.62 -13.91 -4.42
CA LEU A 166 -1.02 -14.30 -3.07
C LEU A 166 -2.14 -15.35 -3.09
N LEU A 167 -3.20 -15.12 -3.86
CA LEU A 167 -4.31 -16.06 -4.01
C LEU A 167 -3.82 -17.43 -4.51
N ALA A 168 -3.01 -17.44 -5.57
CA ALA A 168 -2.41 -18.67 -6.10
C ALA A 168 -1.57 -19.41 -5.06
N SER A 169 -0.78 -18.69 -4.25
CA SER A 169 0.04 -19.29 -3.18
C SER A 169 -0.79 -19.97 -2.06
N GLU A 170 -2.04 -19.53 -1.88
CA GLU A 170 -2.98 -20.06 -0.89
C GLU A 170 -4.00 -21.03 -1.53
N GLY A 171 -3.85 -21.36 -2.82
CA GLY A 171 -4.75 -22.25 -3.55
C GLY A 171 -6.14 -21.67 -3.81
N ILE A 172 -6.28 -20.35 -3.84
CA ILE A 172 -7.53 -19.63 -4.08
C ILE A 172 -7.55 -19.15 -5.53
N SER A 173 -8.65 -19.40 -6.25
CA SER A 173 -8.83 -18.91 -7.62
C SER A 173 -9.35 -17.48 -7.66
N MET A 174 -8.98 -16.74 -8.71
CA MET A 174 -9.53 -15.41 -8.98
C MET A 174 -11.05 -15.48 -9.22
N GLU A 175 -11.54 -16.58 -9.80
CA GLU A 175 -12.97 -16.86 -9.94
C GLU A 175 -13.71 -16.83 -8.59
N SER A 176 -13.11 -17.39 -7.54
CA SER A 176 -13.70 -17.37 -6.19
C SER A 176 -13.87 -15.94 -5.68
N VAL A 177 -12.90 -15.07 -5.94
CA VAL A 177 -12.96 -13.65 -5.57
C VAL A 177 -13.99 -12.90 -6.41
N LEU A 178 -14.07 -13.16 -7.72
CA LEU A 178 -15.06 -12.55 -8.60
C LEU A 178 -16.49 -12.97 -8.24
N SER A 179 -16.69 -14.24 -7.86
CA SER A 179 -17.96 -14.74 -7.35
C SER A 179 -18.39 -14.00 -6.09
N GLU A 180 -17.48 -13.81 -5.14
CA GLU A 180 -17.73 -13.00 -3.94
C GLU A 180 -18.04 -11.54 -4.28
N LEU A 181 -17.34 -10.93 -5.24
CA LEU A 181 -17.62 -9.57 -5.70
C LEU A 181 -19.00 -9.47 -6.37
N SER A 182 -19.45 -10.50 -7.09
CA SER A 182 -20.78 -10.52 -7.73
C SER A 182 -21.94 -10.52 -6.72
N ASN A 183 -21.67 -10.86 -5.46
CA ASN A 183 -22.63 -10.87 -4.37
C ASN A 183 -22.70 -9.54 -3.59
N ARG A 184 -21.93 -8.52 -3.95
CA ARG A 184 -21.84 -7.21 -3.27
C ARG A 184 -22.64 -6.13 -3.98
#